data_AF-A0A1V6T3Q8-F1
#
_entry.id   AF-A0A1V6T3Q8-F1
#
_cell.length_a   1.000
_cell.length_b   1.000
_cell.length_c   1.000
_cell.angle_alpha   90.00
_cell.angle_beta   90.00
_cell.angle_gamma   90.00
#
_symmetry.space_group_name_H-M   'P 1'
#
loop_
_entity.id
_entity.type
_entity.pdbx_description
1 polymer ?
#
loop_
_entity_poly.entity_id
_entity_poly.type
_entity_poly.pdbx_seq_one_letter_code
_entity_poly.pdbx_strand_id
1 'polypeptide(L)'
;MVRFLTDKRIAPTPTSNTQHKQELLVIGAGLPRTATSSLQAALEELNITPCLHMAQIIPHTSRQELLIAATHTTDTATRQKQVNALISGYSAVCDMPARGDVGGKLSRELGVLF
;
A
#
# COMPACT_ATOMS: atom_id res chain seq x y z
N MET A 1 -20.98 4.53 -2.76
CA MET A 1 -20.34 5.71 -2.12
C MET A 1 -18.86 5.43 -1.99
N VAL A 2 -17.98 6.41 -2.26
CA VAL A 2 -16.53 6.16 -2.25
C VAL A 2 -16.01 6.14 -0.81
N ARG A 3 -15.31 5.07 -0.43
CA ARG A 3 -14.89 4.81 0.96
C ARG A 3 -14.15 5.98 1.61
N PHE A 4 -13.26 6.66 0.86
CA PHE A 4 -12.49 7.78 1.38
C PHE A 4 -13.34 8.98 1.84
N LEU A 5 -14.57 9.14 1.33
CA LEU A 5 -15.47 10.23 1.72
C LEU A 5 -16.09 9.98 3.10
N THR A 6 -16.28 8.71 3.46
CA THR A 6 -16.92 8.29 4.72
C THR A 6 -15.94 7.77 5.76
N ASP A 7 -14.73 7.41 5.34
CA ASP A 7 -13.69 6.89 6.22
C ASP A 7 -13.11 8.03 7.07
N LYS A 8 -13.34 7.95 8.38
CA LYS A 8 -12.83 8.92 9.36
C LYS A 8 -11.43 8.58 9.86
N ARG A 9 -10.86 7.45 9.42
CA ARG A 9 -9.55 6.99 9.89
C ARG A 9 -8.45 7.86 9.32
N ILE A 10 -7.55 8.30 10.20
CA ILE A 10 -6.38 9.08 9.81
C ILE A 10 -5.38 8.12 9.17
N ALA A 11 -5.23 8.22 7.86
CA ALA A 11 -4.24 7.44 7.14
C ALA A 11 -2.83 7.99 7.45
N PRO A 12 -1.83 7.11 7.71
CA PRO A 12 -0.46 7.52 7.96
C PRO A 12 0.07 8.44 6.86
N THR A 13 0.71 9.53 7.27
CA THR A 13 1.51 10.33 6.34
C THR A 13 2.78 9.55 6.03
N PRO A 14 3.09 9.28 4.75
CA PRO A 14 4.38 8.69 4.38
C PRO A 14 5.46 9.65 4.89
N THR A 15 6.22 9.22 5.90
CA THR A 15 7.27 10.03 6.53
C THR A 15 8.57 9.25 6.47
N SER A 16 9.68 9.95 6.25
CA SER A 16 11.03 9.38 6.29
C SER A 16 11.51 9.05 7.71
N ASN A 17 10.73 9.39 8.74
CA ASN A 17 11.12 9.23 10.14
C ASN A 17 10.72 7.85 10.68
N THR A 18 11.74 7.10 11.09
CA THR A 18 11.72 5.72 11.58
C THR A 18 10.93 5.50 12.88
N GLN A 19 10.42 6.56 13.52
CA GLN A 19 9.87 6.50 14.88
C GLN A 19 8.48 5.84 14.98
N HIS A 20 7.74 5.71 13.86
CA HIS A 20 6.46 4.98 13.80
C HIS A 20 6.44 3.98 12.63
N LYS A 21 7.50 3.17 12.50
CA LYS A 21 7.47 2.04 11.57
C LYS A 21 6.57 0.94 12.15
N GLN A 22 5.28 0.96 11.81
CA GLN A 22 4.44 -0.22 12.01
C GLN A 22 4.96 -1.38 11.16
N GLU A 23 4.96 -2.56 11.74
CA GLU A 23 5.37 -3.78 11.04
C GLU A 23 4.29 -4.18 10.02
N LEU A 24 4.72 -4.52 8.80
CA LEU A 24 3.83 -5.01 7.77
C LEU A 24 3.50 -6.48 8.05
N LEU A 25 2.27 -6.76 8.46
CA LEU A 25 1.81 -8.08 8.87
C LEU A 25 1.19 -8.88 7.71
N VAL A 26 0.49 -8.20 6.80
CA VAL A 26 -0.28 -8.85 5.73
C VAL A 26 -0.02 -8.20 4.38
N ILE A 27 0.27 -9.05 3.38
CA ILE A 27 0.38 -8.63 1.99
C ILE A 27 -0.71 -9.32 1.16
N GLY A 28 -1.75 -8.57 0.83
CA GLY A 28 -2.84 -8.98 -0.03
C GLY A 28 -2.47 -8.87 -1.50
N ALA A 29 -1.82 -9.89 -2.05
CA ALA A 29 -1.32 -9.90 -3.42
C ALA A 29 -2.40 -10.11 -4.50
N GLY A 30 -3.68 -9.93 -4.16
CA GLY A 30 -4.81 -10.01 -5.08
C GLY A 30 -4.82 -8.85 -6.08
N LEU A 31 -5.33 -9.12 -7.29
CA LEU A 31 -5.49 -8.11 -8.34
C LEU A 31 -6.61 -7.11 -8.01
N PRO A 32 -6.59 -5.91 -8.62
CA PRO A 32 -7.76 -5.05 -8.60
C PRO A 32 -8.99 -5.84 -9.03
N ARG A 33 -10.11 -5.62 -8.34
CA ARG A 33 -11.40 -6.32 -8.54
C ARG A 33 -11.47 -7.76 -8.05
N THR A 34 -10.46 -8.30 -7.35
CA THR A 34 -10.55 -9.60 -6.64
C THR A 34 -10.98 -9.43 -5.18
N ALA A 35 -12.03 -8.64 -4.95
CA ALA A 35 -12.58 -8.32 -3.62
C ALA A 35 -11.58 -7.70 -2.61
N THR A 36 -10.56 -6.97 -3.10
CA THR A 36 -9.54 -6.31 -2.27
C THR A 36 -10.10 -5.28 -1.28
N SER A 37 -11.21 -4.63 -1.62
CA SER A 37 -11.91 -3.70 -0.73
C SER A 37 -12.62 -4.41 0.44
N SER A 38 -13.14 -5.61 0.20
CA SER A 38 -13.73 -6.44 1.25
C SER A 38 -12.64 -6.99 2.16
N LEU A 39 -11.50 -7.40 1.59
CA LEU A 39 -10.34 -7.81 2.36
C LEU A 39 -9.79 -6.67 3.23
N GLN A 40 -9.71 -5.45 2.70
CA GLN A 40 -9.34 -4.27 3.49
C GLN A 40 -10.26 -4.07 4.69
N ALA A 41 -11.59 -4.20 4.50
CA ALA A 41 -12.55 -4.09 5.60
C ALA A 41 -12.36 -5.19 6.66
N ALA A 42 -12.19 -6.44 6.22
CA ALA A 42 -11.97 -7.58 7.12
C ALA A 42 -10.69 -7.44 7.95
N LEU A 43 -9.59 -6.98 7.34
CA LEU A 43 -8.32 -6.74 8.06
C LEU A 43 -8.48 -5.68 9.15
N GLU A 44 -9.21 -4.61 8.87
CA GLU A 44 -9.48 -3.58 9.86
C GLU A 44 -10.41 -4.04 10.98
N GLU A 45 -11.41 -4.90 10.69
CA GLU A 45 -12.24 -5.55 11.71
C GLU A 45 -11.41 -6.46 12.63
N LEU A 46 -10.34 -7.05 12.11
CA LEU A 46 -9.36 -7.84 12.86
C LEU A 46 -8.32 -6.97 13.59
N ASN A 47 -8.49 -5.64 13.64
CA ASN A 47 -7.55 -4.67 14.21
C ASN A 47 -6.19 -4.59 13.49
N ILE A 48 -6.09 -5.10 12.25
CA ILE A 48 -4.92 -4.94 11.39
C ILE A 48 -5.11 -3.64 10.58
N THR A 49 -4.87 -2.52 11.27
CA THR A 49 -5.10 -1.16 10.75
C THR A 49 -3.85 -0.30 11.00
N PRO A 50 -3.47 0.58 10.06
CA PRO A 50 -4.14 0.88 8.79
C PRO A 50 -3.72 -0.06 7.65
N CYS A 51 -4.66 -0.36 6.74
CA CYS A 51 -4.43 -1.18 5.54
C CYS A 51 -4.40 -0.31 4.27
N LEU A 52 -3.26 -0.30 3.58
CA LEU A 52 -3.01 0.46 2.36
C LEU A 52 -3.75 -0.15 1.15
N HIS A 53 -4.65 0.63 0.54
CA HIS A 53 -5.45 0.26 -0.64
C HIS A 53 -5.51 1.44 -1.63
N MET A 54 -5.85 1.22 -2.91
CA MET A 54 -6.06 2.34 -3.86
C MET A 54 -7.08 3.38 -3.41
N ALA A 55 -8.03 3.00 -2.55
CA ALA A 55 -9.02 3.92 -2.03
C ALA A 55 -8.39 5.02 -1.14
N GLN A 56 -7.21 4.75 -0.58
CA GLN A 56 -6.42 5.69 0.21
C GLN A 56 -5.34 6.42 -0.60
N ILE A 57 -4.98 5.91 -1.78
CA ILE A 57 -3.97 6.53 -2.65
C ILE A 57 -4.62 7.53 -3.62
N ILE A 58 -5.69 7.14 -4.32
CA ILE A 58 -6.40 7.98 -5.31
C ILE A 58 -6.79 9.38 -4.79
N PRO A 59 -7.23 9.56 -3.53
CA PRO A 59 -7.58 10.90 -3.03
C PRO A 59 -6.38 11.72 -2.51
N HIS A 60 -5.17 11.15 -2.41
CA HIS A 60 -4.01 11.82 -1.82
C HIS A 60 -2.86 11.94 -2.81
N THR A 61 -2.60 13.15 -3.31
CA THR A 61 -1.58 13.43 -4.34
C THR A 61 -0.19 12.96 -3.93
N SER A 62 0.23 13.19 -2.69
CA SER A 62 1.56 12.77 -2.19
C SER A 62 1.78 11.26 -2.27
N ARG A 63 0.73 10.45 -2.09
CA ARG A 63 0.81 8.99 -2.22
C ARG A 63 0.82 8.55 -3.68
N GLN A 64 0.09 9.26 -4.54
CA GLN A 64 0.11 9.01 -5.98
C GLN A 64 1.49 9.28 -6.57
N GLU A 65 2.12 10.40 -6.19
CA GLU A 65 3.48 10.75 -6.62
C GLU A 65 4.49 9.66 -6.24
N LEU A 66 4.43 9.14 -5.00
CA LEU A 66 5.28 8.04 -4.55
C LEU A 66 5.02 6.74 -5.34
N LEU A 67 3.76 6.40 -5.59
CA LEU A 67 3.41 5.21 -6.36
C LEU A 67 3.86 5.32 -7.82
N ILE A 68 3.66 6.48 -8.46
CA ILE A 68 4.11 6.76 -9.82
C ILE A 68 5.63 6.68 -9.88
N ALA A 69 6.34 7.33 -8.96
CA ALA A 69 7.80 7.28 -8.88
C ALA A 69 8.32 5.84 -8.72
N ALA A 70 7.69 5.04 -7.84
CA ALA A 70 8.02 3.63 -7.66
C ALA A 70 7.77 2.80 -8.93
N THR A 71 6.71 3.09 -9.66
CA THR A 71 6.34 2.36 -10.90
C THR A 71 7.30 2.67 -12.05
N HIS A 72 7.78 3.91 -12.16
CA HIS A 72 8.69 4.33 -13.24
C HIS A 72 10.18 4.06 -12.93
N THR A 73 10.53 3.73 -11.69
CA THR A 73 11.92 3.45 -11.32
C THR A 73 12.36 2.06 -11.76
N THR A 74 13.34 1.99 -12.64
CA THR A 74 13.93 0.73 -13.12
C THR A 74 14.88 0.11 -12.09
N ASP A 75 15.65 0.93 -11.39
CA ASP A 75 16.61 0.48 -10.37
C ASP A 75 15.91 -0.12 -9.14
N THR A 76 16.23 -1.38 -8.84
CA THR A 76 15.62 -2.15 -7.75
C THR A 76 15.89 -1.54 -6.38
N ALA A 77 17.11 -1.07 -6.12
CA ALA A 77 17.46 -0.52 -4.80
C ALA A 77 16.71 0.78 -4.51
N THR A 78 16.56 1.63 -5.53
CA THR A 78 15.81 2.89 -5.43
C THR A 78 14.30 2.63 -5.35
N ARG A 79 13.77 1.69 -6.14
CA ARG A 79 12.36 1.30 -6.12
C ARG A 79 11.96 0.74 -4.77
N GLN A 80 12.76 -0.15 -4.17
CA GLN A 80 12.52 -0.68 -2.83
C GLN A 80 12.40 0.42 -1.78
N LYS A 81 13.25 1.46 -1.85
CA LYS A 81 13.18 2.60 -0.91
C LYS A 81 11.88 3.39 -1.07
N GLN A 82 11.45 3.62 -2.31
CA GLN A 82 10.20 4.32 -2.61
C GLN A 82 8.98 3.51 -2.16
N VAL A 83 8.98 2.20 -2.37
CA VAL A 83 7.95 1.29 -1.88
C VAL A 83 7.90 1.28 -0.36
N ASN A 84 9.07 1.17 0.29
CA ASN A 84 9.17 1.22 1.75
C ASN A 84 8.63 2.55 2.32
N ALA A 85 8.84 3.66 1.63
CA ALA A 85 8.28 4.95 2.01
C ALA A 85 6.75 5.01 1.80
N LEU A 86 6.22 4.35 0.77
CA LEU A 86 4.78 4.29 0.51
C LEU A 86 4.04 3.44 1.56
N ILE A 87 4.61 2.30 1.95
CA ILE A 87 4.02 1.37 2.94
C ILE A 87 4.31 1.76 4.39
N SER A 88 5.19 2.73 4.63
CA SER A 88 5.58 3.12 5.99
C SER A 88 4.36 3.53 6.81
N GLY A 89 4.18 2.93 7.97
CA GLY A 89 3.06 3.22 8.88
C GLY A 89 1.79 2.41 8.62
N TYR A 90 1.78 1.50 7.65
CA TYR A 90 0.66 0.58 7.40
C TYR A 90 0.99 -0.84 7.89
N SER A 91 0.02 -1.48 8.54
CA SER A 91 0.13 -2.88 8.98
C SER A 91 -0.26 -3.89 7.92
N ALA A 92 -0.98 -3.45 6.88
CA ALA A 92 -1.33 -4.30 5.75
C ALA A 92 -1.31 -3.52 4.44
N VAL A 93 -1.13 -4.22 3.32
CA VAL A 93 -1.22 -3.66 1.97
C VAL A 93 -2.03 -4.59 1.09
N CYS A 94 -2.94 -4.05 0.28
CA CYS A 94 -3.82 -4.78 -0.63
C CYS A 94 -3.96 -4.03 -1.96
N ASP A 95 -4.44 -4.72 -3.01
CA ASP A 95 -4.70 -4.15 -4.34
C ASP A 95 -3.40 -3.84 -5.13
N MET A 96 -3.49 -2.95 -6.12
CA MET A 96 -2.37 -2.49 -6.96
C MET A 96 -1.05 -2.17 -6.23
N PRO A 97 -1.00 -1.53 -5.03
CA PRO A 97 0.27 -1.28 -4.35
C PRO A 97 0.91 -2.55 -3.75
N ALA A 98 0.15 -3.63 -3.52
CA ALA A 98 0.67 -4.93 -3.06
C ALA A 98 1.15 -5.80 -4.22
N ARG A 99 0.40 -5.79 -5.34
CA ARG A 99 0.64 -6.66 -6.50
C ARG A 99 1.69 -6.08 -7.49
N GLY A 100 1.96 -4.78 -7.39
CA GLY A 100 2.89 -4.11 -8.29
C GLY A 100 2.36 -3.92 -9.70
N ASP A 101 3.18 -3.26 -10.53
CA ASP A 101 2.94 -2.96 -11.94
C ASP A 101 2.61 -4.20 -12.78
N VAL A 102 2.29 -4.00 -14.07
CA VAL A 102 1.84 -5.07 -14.99
C VAL A 102 2.84 -6.26 -15.08
N GLY A 103 4.10 -6.10 -14.62
CA GLY A 103 5.12 -7.16 -14.50
C GLY A 103 5.38 -7.73 -13.09
N GLY A 104 4.66 -7.30 -12.05
CA GLY A 104 4.84 -7.81 -10.68
C GLY A 104 6.16 -7.40 -10.01
N LYS A 105 6.81 -6.32 -10.47
CA LYS A 105 8.14 -5.93 -9.98
C LYS A 105 8.10 -5.45 -8.52
N LEU A 106 7.01 -4.78 -8.15
CA LEU A 106 6.78 -4.31 -6.77
C LEU A 106 6.51 -5.46 -5.80
N SER A 107 5.80 -6.52 -6.23
CA SER A 107 5.54 -7.70 -5.39
C SER A 107 6.81 -8.46 -5.03
N ARG A 108 7.74 -8.60 -5.98
CA ARG A 108 9.04 -9.26 -5.73
C ARG A 108 9.86 -8.54 -4.67
N GLU A 109 9.72 -7.22 -4.59
CA GLU A 109 10.39 -6.34 -3.63
C GLU A 109 9.72 -6.32 -2.25
N LEU A 110 8.42 -6.58 -2.20
CA LEU A 110 7.69 -6.82 -0.96
C LEU A 110 7.92 -8.24 -0.40
N GLY A 111 8.76 -9.06 -1.05
CA GLY A 111 9.00 -10.45 -0.66
C GLY A 111 7.84 -11.40 -1.00
N VAL A 112 6.90 -10.96 -1.84
CA VAL A 112 5.80 -11.77 -2.35
C VAL A 112 6.31 -12.55 -3.56
N LEU A 113 6.79 -13.77 -3.33
CA LEU A 113 7.04 -14.73 -4.40
C LEU A 113 5.70 -15.34 -4.84
N PHE A 114 5.43 -15.27 -6.15
CA PHE A 114 4.57 -16.23 -6.85
C PHE A 114 5.48 -17.17 -7.64
#